data_AF-A0A6B8RXU8-F1
#
_entry.id   AF-A0A6B8RXU8-F1
#
_cell.length_a   1.000
_cell.length_b   1.000
_cell.length_c   1.000
_cell.angle_alpha   90.00
_cell.angle_beta   90.00
_cell.angle_gamma   90.00
#
_symmetry.space_group_name_H-M   'P 1'
#
loop_
_entity.id
_entity.type
_entity.pdbx_description
1 polymer ?
#
loop_
_entity_poly.entity_id
_entity_poly.type
_entity_poly.pdbx_seq_one_letter_code
_entity_poly.pdbx_strand_id
1 'polypeptide(L)'
;MIECPWCHHQVQLIEDVCPECKQEVLPEHLRSNWDDSDLTNPAFRRKDEPNYSEQNTEDIEQIIANRFICAKCKHNECHVKEVAMSGTGLSKLFDIEYNHFLFVSCLNCGFVEVYNPDILHGKKTGSLGTALDLLFGN
;
A
#
# COMPACT_ATOMS: atom_id res chain seq x y z
N MET A 1 16.56 7.82 -26.35
CA MET A 1 15.96 6.46 -26.33
C MET A 1 16.26 5.90 -24.97
N ILE A 2 15.23 5.50 -24.23
CA ILE A 2 15.35 4.96 -22.87
C ILE A 2 15.03 3.47 -22.90
N GLU A 3 15.54 2.71 -21.94
CA GLU A 3 15.07 1.33 -21.73
C GLU A 3 13.74 1.39 -20.96
N CYS A 4 12.67 0.83 -21.53
CA CYS A 4 11.38 0.77 -20.85
C CYS A 4 11.46 -0.18 -19.65
N PRO A 5 11.08 0.25 -18.42
CA PRO A 5 11.18 -0.58 -17.22
C PRO A 5 10.24 -1.80 -17.24
N TRP A 6 9.23 -1.80 -18.12
CA TRP A 6 8.23 -2.86 -18.20
C TRP A 6 8.57 -3.95 -19.22
N CYS A 7 9.23 -3.59 -20.33
CA CYS A 7 9.47 -4.52 -21.45
C CYS A 7 10.94 -4.58 -21.91
N HIS A 8 11.82 -3.80 -21.27
CA HIS A 8 13.27 -3.78 -21.52
C HIS A 8 13.69 -3.46 -22.97
N HIS A 9 12.76 -2.94 -23.78
CA HIS A 9 13.07 -2.46 -25.12
C HIS A 9 13.56 -1.00 -25.06
N GLN A 10 14.50 -0.68 -25.95
CA GLN A 10 14.94 0.68 -26.16
C GLN A 10 13.90 1.43 -27.00
N VAL A 11 13.21 2.39 -26.38
CA VAL A 11 12.08 3.10 -26.99
C VAL A 11 12.19 4.62 -26.82
N GLN A 12 11.40 5.35 -27.61
CA GLN A 12 11.05 6.74 -27.34
C GLN A 12 9.60 6.76 -26.88
N LEU A 13 9.33 7.28 -25.68
CA LEU A 13 7.98 7.38 -25.17
C LEU A 13 7.17 8.37 -26.01
N ILE A 14 5.88 8.07 -26.17
CA ILE A 14 4.90 8.96 -26.81
C ILE A 14 3.88 9.26 -25.72
N GLU A 15 3.81 10.52 -25.26
CA GLU A 15 2.92 10.91 -24.15
C GLU A 15 3.12 10.03 -22.91
N ASP A 16 4.37 9.80 -22.53
CA ASP A 16 4.76 8.92 -21.41
C ASP A 16 4.36 7.44 -21.57
N VAL A 17 3.87 7.02 -22.74
CA VAL A 17 3.51 5.62 -23.04
C VAL A 17 4.60 4.95 -23.87
N CYS A 18 4.97 3.72 -23.48
CA CYS A 18 5.86 2.89 -24.27
C CYS A 18 5.14 2.35 -25.52
N PRO A 19 5.67 2.56 -26.74
CA PRO A 19 5.01 2.10 -27.98
C PRO A 19 4.97 0.58 -28.14
N GLU A 20 5.89 -0.14 -27.49
CA GLU A 20 6.00 -1.60 -27.58
C GLU A 20 4.98 -2.30 -26.66
N CYS A 21 4.97 -1.95 -25.37
CA CYS A 21 4.12 -2.62 -24.38
C CYS A 21 2.83 -1.87 -24.05
N LYS A 22 2.65 -0.63 -24.55
CA LYS A 22 1.48 0.23 -24.32
C LYS A 22 1.24 0.60 -22.85
N GLN A 23 2.25 0.44 -22.01
CA GLN A 23 2.21 0.82 -20.60
C GLN A 23 2.75 2.24 -20.41
N GLU A 24 2.15 2.98 -19.50
CA GLU A 24 2.63 4.29 -19.04
C GLU A 24 3.94 4.14 -18.25
N VAL A 25 4.90 5.04 -18.50
CA VAL A 25 6.24 5.06 -17.94
C VAL A 25 6.45 6.41 -17.24
N LEU A 26 6.13 6.45 -15.94
CA LEU A 26 6.35 7.65 -15.12
C LEU A 26 7.84 7.93 -14.90
N PRO A 27 8.26 9.21 -14.77
CA PRO A 27 9.67 9.60 -14.58
C PRO A 27 10.36 8.98 -13.36
N GLU A 28 9.63 8.63 -12.30
CA GLU A 28 10.21 7.99 -11.11
C GLU A 28 10.81 6.62 -11.42
N HIS A 29 10.23 5.88 -12.37
CA HIS A 29 10.70 4.57 -12.79
C HIS A 29 12.00 4.63 -13.64
N LEU A 30 12.45 5.83 -13.99
CA LEU A 30 13.65 6.08 -14.80
C LEU A 30 14.84 6.59 -13.96
N ARG A 31 14.64 6.84 -12.66
CA ARG A 31 15.70 7.35 -11.76
C ARG A 31 16.52 6.19 -11.19
N SER A 32 17.76 6.04 -11.65
CA SER A 32 18.65 4.95 -11.22
C SER A 32 19.75 5.32 -10.20
N ASN A 33 19.83 6.54 -9.67
CA ASN A 33 20.93 6.92 -8.76
C ASN A 33 20.44 7.49 -7.42
N TRP A 34 20.62 6.69 -6.37
CA TRP A 34 20.60 7.12 -4.97
C TRP A 34 22.01 7.65 -4.65
N ASP A 35 22.15 8.96 -4.43
CA ASP A 35 23.43 9.59 -4.07
C ASP A 35 23.54 9.66 -2.52
N ASP A 36 24.49 8.91 -1.96
CA ASP A 36 24.58 8.50 -0.55
C ASP A 36 25.43 9.45 0.31
N SER A 37 25.50 10.74 -0.02
CA SER A 37 26.46 11.67 0.60
C SER A 37 25.94 12.48 1.79
N ASP A 38 24.67 12.36 2.20
CA ASP A 38 24.05 13.24 3.23
C ASP A 38 23.87 12.61 4.63
N LEU A 39 24.28 11.35 4.85
CA LEU A 39 23.98 10.60 6.09
C LEU A 39 24.86 10.91 7.32
N THR A 40 25.81 11.84 7.25
CA THR A 40 26.80 12.04 8.34
C THR A 40 26.58 13.25 9.24
N ASN A 41 25.50 14.04 9.09
CA ASN A 41 25.30 15.23 9.92
C ASN A 41 24.58 14.91 11.26
N PRO A 42 25.25 15.04 12.42
CA PRO A 42 24.71 14.62 13.72
C PRO A 42 23.75 15.63 14.38
N ALA A 43 23.40 16.74 13.72
CA ALA A 43 22.57 17.81 14.31
C ALA A 43 21.05 17.53 14.35
N PHE A 44 20.57 16.37 13.89
CA PHE A 44 19.14 16.12 13.67
C PHE A 44 18.62 14.88 14.42
N ARG A 45 18.57 14.95 15.75
CA ARG A 45 17.66 14.09 16.56
C ARG A 45 16.51 14.94 17.08
N ARG A 46 15.25 14.54 16.84
CA ARG A 46 14.06 15.12 17.50
C ARG A 46 13.30 14.09 18.33
N LYS A 47 12.49 14.62 19.25
CA LYS A 47 12.04 14.09 20.55
C LYS A 47 10.54 13.76 20.55
N ASP A 48 9.96 13.41 19.41
CA ASP A 48 8.52 13.54 19.21
C ASP A 48 7.96 12.26 18.54
N GLU A 49 7.69 11.21 19.33
CA GLU A 49 6.92 10.02 18.90
C GLU A 49 5.43 10.20 19.26
N PRO A 50 4.47 10.01 18.32
CA PRO A 50 3.06 9.86 18.64
C PRO A 50 2.59 8.38 18.63
N ASN A 51 1.63 8.08 19.48
CA ASN A 51 1.07 6.75 19.80
C ASN A 51 -0.06 6.35 18.82
N TYR A 52 0.10 5.25 18.08
CA TYR A 52 -0.88 4.70 17.14
C TYR A 52 -1.67 3.55 17.79
N SER A 53 -3.00 3.70 17.91
CA SER A 53 -3.86 2.86 18.75
C SER A 53 -4.35 1.57 18.06
N GLU A 54 -4.09 0.43 18.69
CA GLU A 54 -4.30 -0.99 18.27
C GLU A 54 -5.75 -1.51 18.13
N GLN A 55 -6.80 -0.67 18.10
CA GLN A 55 -8.16 -1.13 18.45
C GLN A 55 -9.09 -1.54 17.29
N ASN A 56 -8.65 -1.51 16.02
CA ASN A 56 -9.56 -1.66 14.87
C ASN A 56 -9.28 -2.86 13.94
N THR A 57 -8.14 -3.55 14.07
CA THR A 57 -7.72 -4.64 13.16
C THR A 57 -8.51 -5.93 13.35
N GLU A 58 -8.86 -6.29 14.59
CA GLU A 58 -9.45 -7.59 14.93
C GLU A 58 -10.81 -7.87 14.25
N ASP A 59 -11.59 -6.82 13.94
CA ASP A 59 -12.92 -6.96 13.34
C ASP A 59 -12.86 -7.39 11.86
N ILE A 60 -11.90 -6.86 11.09
CA ILE A 60 -11.78 -7.17 9.66
C ILE A 60 -11.30 -8.60 9.44
N GLU A 61 -10.33 -9.07 10.23
CA GLU A 61 -9.82 -10.43 10.11
C GLU A 61 -10.94 -11.45 10.31
N GLN A 62 -11.83 -11.22 11.29
CA GLN A 62 -12.99 -12.07 11.53
C GLN A 62 -14.01 -12.03 10.40
N ILE A 63 -14.30 -10.85 9.84
CA ILE A 63 -15.24 -10.71 8.71
C ILE A 63 -14.74 -11.48 7.49
N ILE A 64 -13.44 -11.35 7.19
CA ILE A 64 -12.80 -12.08 6.08
C ILE A 64 -12.87 -13.58 6.34
N ALA A 65 -12.45 -14.03 7.52
CA ALA A 65 -12.45 -15.46 7.86
C ALA A 65 -13.84 -16.09 7.76
N ASN A 66 -14.90 -15.39 8.18
CA ASN A 66 -16.27 -15.89 8.15
C ASN A 66 -16.89 -15.97 6.75
N ARG A 67 -16.37 -15.20 5.78
CA ARG A 67 -16.93 -15.11 4.41
C ARG A 67 -15.99 -15.63 3.33
N PHE A 68 -14.84 -16.17 3.72
CA PHE A 68 -13.81 -16.59 2.79
C PHE A 68 -14.25 -17.76 1.91
N ILE A 69 -14.01 -17.64 0.61
CA ILE A 69 -14.10 -18.74 -0.34
C ILE A 69 -12.93 -18.62 -1.31
N CYS A 70 -12.03 -19.60 -1.30
CA CYS A 70 -10.83 -19.57 -2.14
C CYS A 70 -11.19 -19.51 -3.63
N ALA A 71 -10.66 -18.52 -4.35
CA ALA A 71 -10.88 -18.38 -5.79
C ALA A 71 -10.43 -19.60 -6.61
N LYS A 72 -9.40 -20.33 -6.14
CA LYS A 72 -8.77 -21.46 -6.84
C LYS A 72 -9.42 -22.81 -6.54
N CYS A 73 -9.62 -23.16 -5.27
CA CYS A 73 -10.08 -24.50 -4.87
C CYS A 73 -11.46 -24.52 -4.18
N LYS A 74 -12.11 -23.36 -4.00
CA LYS A 74 -13.43 -23.20 -3.35
C LYS A 74 -13.51 -23.66 -1.89
N HIS A 75 -12.37 -23.95 -1.26
CA HIS A 75 -12.30 -24.18 0.18
C HIS A 75 -12.60 -22.88 0.95
N ASN A 76 -13.19 -23.02 2.14
CA ASN A 76 -13.76 -21.93 2.92
C ASN A 76 -12.97 -21.59 4.19
N GLU A 77 -11.83 -22.23 4.44
CA GLU A 77 -10.95 -21.87 5.56
C GLU A 77 -9.72 -21.11 5.07
N CYS A 78 -9.38 -20.04 5.79
CA CYS A 78 -8.20 -19.22 5.56
C CYS A 78 -7.50 -18.79 6.85
N HIS A 79 -6.24 -18.41 6.70
CA HIS A 79 -5.47 -17.69 7.70
C HIS A 79 -5.30 -16.23 7.25
N VAL A 80 -5.74 -15.28 8.07
CA VAL A 80 -5.59 -13.84 7.83
C VAL A 80 -4.45 -13.32 8.69
N LYS A 81 -3.61 -12.45 8.13
CA LYS A 81 -2.53 -11.80 8.86
C LYS A 81 -2.28 -10.40 8.29
N GLU A 82 -2.33 -9.39 9.16
CA GLU A 82 -1.83 -8.07 8.83
C GLU A 82 -0.29 -8.04 8.85
N VAL A 83 0.30 -7.48 7.80
CA VAL A 83 1.75 -7.31 7.67
C VAL A 83 2.04 -5.87 7.29
N ALA A 84 2.84 -5.20 8.13
CA ALA A 84 3.49 -3.96 7.77
C ALA A 84 4.73 -4.26 6.92
N MET A 85 4.71 -3.86 5.66
CA MET A 85 5.88 -3.97 4.79
C MET A 85 6.67 -2.67 4.87
N SER A 86 7.73 -2.65 5.68
CA SER A 86 8.67 -1.54 5.70
C SER A 86 9.67 -1.71 4.56
N GLY A 87 9.80 -0.68 3.72
CA GLY A 87 10.88 -0.61 2.73
C GLY A 87 12.25 -0.69 3.40
N THR A 88 13.18 -1.41 2.80
CA THR A 88 14.57 -1.46 3.27
C THR A 88 15.23 -0.10 3.04
N GLY A 89 15.53 0.65 4.10
CA GLY A 89 16.20 1.95 4.04
C GLY A 89 15.54 3.02 4.92
N LEU A 90 15.61 4.28 4.45
CA LEU A 90 15.10 5.49 5.12
C LEU A 90 13.59 5.48 5.41
N SER A 91 12.81 4.55 4.84
CA SER A 91 11.39 4.31 5.20
C SER A 91 11.20 3.96 6.69
N LYS A 92 12.23 3.40 7.35
CA LYS A 92 12.23 3.08 8.79
C LYS A 92 12.49 4.30 9.70
N LEU A 93 12.94 5.43 9.14
CA LEU A 93 13.25 6.66 9.87
C LEU A 93 12.10 7.67 9.86
N PHE A 94 11.15 7.55 8.94
CA PHE A 94 10.01 8.43 8.84
C PHE A 94 8.67 7.81 9.26
N ASP A 95 8.60 6.51 9.56
CA ASP A 95 7.44 5.77 10.10
C ASP A 95 6.05 6.26 9.60
N ILE A 96 6.01 6.75 8.36
CA ILE A 96 4.86 7.41 7.71
C ILE A 96 4.41 6.63 6.49
N GLU A 97 5.14 5.56 6.12
CA GLU A 97 4.65 4.62 5.13
C GLU A 97 3.74 3.60 5.81
N TYR A 98 2.45 3.97 5.93
CA TYR A 98 1.33 3.11 6.29
C TYR A 98 1.06 2.04 5.20
N ASN A 99 2.08 1.28 4.82
CA ASN A 99 1.95 0.18 3.87
C ASN A 99 1.60 -1.10 4.63
N HIS A 100 0.40 -1.09 5.20
CA HIS A 100 -0.20 -2.24 5.84
C HIS A 100 -0.97 -3.05 4.79
N PHE A 101 -0.78 -4.36 4.81
CA PHE A 101 -1.49 -5.27 3.91
C PHE A 101 -2.02 -6.45 4.70
N LEU A 102 -3.24 -6.87 4.38
CA LEU A 102 -3.86 -8.07 4.90
C LEU A 102 -3.58 -9.22 3.94
N PHE A 103 -2.86 -10.23 4.42
CA PHE A 103 -2.59 -11.47 3.69
C PHE A 103 -3.63 -12.50 4.09
N VAL A 104 -4.37 -13.03 3.12
CA VAL A 104 -5.41 -14.04 3.31
C VAL A 104 -4.99 -15.31 2.59
N SER A 105 -4.58 -16.32 3.35
CA SER A 105 -4.00 -17.57 2.83
C SER A 105 -5.00 -18.71 2.95
N CYS A 106 -5.31 -19.39 1.85
CA CYS A 106 -6.15 -20.60 1.89
C CYS A 106 -5.43 -21.76 2.59
N LEU A 107 -6.06 -22.35 3.61
CA LEU A 107 -5.47 -23.45 4.38
C LEU A 107 -5.43 -24.78 3.62
N ASN A 108 -6.13 -24.90 2.48
CA ASN A 108 -6.15 -26.13 1.67
C ASN A 108 -5.14 -26.12 0.52
N CYS A 109 -5.05 -25.05 -0.27
CA CYS A 109 -4.20 -25.01 -1.47
C CYS A 109 -3.05 -24.00 -1.41
N GLY A 110 -2.94 -23.22 -0.34
CA GLY A 110 -1.86 -22.24 -0.17
C GLY A 110 -1.97 -21.00 -1.08
N PHE A 111 -3.06 -20.83 -1.82
CA PHE A 111 -3.31 -19.60 -2.57
C PHE A 111 -3.46 -18.41 -1.61
N VAL A 112 -2.78 -17.31 -1.90
CA VAL A 112 -2.75 -16.11 -1.06
C VAL A 112 -3.29 -14.92 -1.83
N GLU A 113 -4.23 -14.21 -1.21
CA GLU A 113 -4.76 -12.94 -1.67
C GLU A 113 -4.27 -11.83 -0.74
N VAL A 114 -3.97 -10.65 -1.29
CA VAL A 114 -3.46 -9.51 -0.52
C VAL A 114 -4.46 -8.35 -0.65
N TYR A 115 -4.86 -7.79 0.48
CA TYR A 115 -5.85 -6.73 0.56
C TYR A 115 -5.26 -5.48 1.23
N ASN A 116 -5.70 -4.31 0.81
CA ASN A 116 -5.40 -3.05 1.50
C ASN A 116 -6.45 -2.82 2.61
N PRO A 117 -6.06 -2.83 3.89
CA PRO A 117 -6.97 -2.64 5.02
C PRO A 117 -7.67 -1.28 4.98
N ASP A 118 -7.02 -0.20 4.53
CA ASP A 118 -7.61 1.15 4.50
C ASP A 118 -8.85 1.23 3.60
N ILE A 119 -8.88 0.43 2.53
CA ILE A 119 -10.04 0.33 1.65
C ILE A 119 -11.16 -0.51 2.31
N LEU A 120 -10.79 -1.56 3.06
CA LEU A 120 -11.73 -2.45 3.72
C LEU A 120 -12.35 -1.87 4.99
N HIS A 121 -11.60 -1.07 5.77
CA HIS A 121 -12.11 -0.33 6.92
C HIS A 121 -13.17 0.71 6.52
N GLY A 122 -13.27 0.99 5.20
CA GLY A 122 -14.03 2.09 4.68
C GLY A 122 -13.38 3.41 5.08
N LYS A 123 -13.41 4.39 4.19
CA LYS A 123 -13.35 5.78 4.65
C LYS A 123 -14.30 5.88 5.83
N LYS A 124 -13.80 6.22 7.02
CA LYS A 124 -14.67 6.54 8.15
C LYS A 124 -15.73 7.47 7.59
N THR A 125 -16.95 6.98 7.55
CA THR A 125 -18.15 7.79 7.43
C THR A 125 -18.27 8.49 8.79
N GLY A 126 -17.30 9.36 9.10
CA GLY A 126 -17.41 10.39 10.11
C GLY A 126 -18.01 11.58 9.37
N SER A 127 -19.34 11.72 9.35
CA SER A 127 -20.07 12.40 10.42
C SER A 127 -19.64 13.86 10.66
N LEU A 128 -18.81 14.45 9.78
CA LEU A 128 -18.61 15.90 9.69
C LEU A 128 -19.05 16.44 8.32
N GLY A 129 -18.92 15.67 7.24
CA GLY A 129 -19.42 16.08 5.91
C GLY A 129 -20.95 16.25 5.89
N THR A 130 -21.69 15.32 6.48
CA THR A 130 -23.16 15.37 6.56
C THR A 130 -23.68 16.46 7.50
N ALA A 131 -22.90 16.85 8.52
CA ALA A 131 -23.26 17.90 9.46
C ALA A 131 -22.94 19.31 8.91
N LEU A 132 -21.87 19.47 8.12
CA LEU A 132 -21.56 20.73 7.43
C LEU A 132 -22.52 21.03 6.26
N ASP A 133 -23.04 20.01 5.56
CA ASP A 133 -23.97 20.18 4.44
C ASP A 133 -25.38 20.65 4.91
N LEU A 134 -25.76 20.36 6.16
CA LEU A 134 -27.01 20.80 6.79
C LEU A 134 -26.94 22.20 7.42
N LEU A 135 -25.73 22.74 7.65
CA LEU A 135 -25.52 24.06 8.25
C LEU A 135 -25.12 25.15 7.23
N PHE A 136 -24.60 24.77 6.06
CA PHE A 136 -24.22 25.70 4.99
C PHE A 136 -24.90 25.44 3.64
N GLY A 137 -25.85 24.50 3.58
CA GLY A 137 -26.69 24.25 2.41
C GLY A 137 -27.98 25.07 2.41
N ASN A 138 -27.86 26.40 2.25
CA ASN A 138 -28.92 27.28 1.74
C ASN A 138 -28.30 28.55 1.11
#